data_AF-A0A418N2D3-F1
#
_entry.id   AF-A0A418N2D3-F1
#
_cell.length_a   1.000
_cell.length_b   1.000
_cell.length_c   1.000
_cell.angle_alpha   90.00
_cell.angle_beta   90.00
_cell.angle_gamma   90.00
#
_symmetry.space_group_name_H-M   'P 1'
#
loop_
_entity.id
_entity.type
_entity.pdbx_description
1 polymer ?
#
loop_
_entity_poly.entity_id
_entity_poly.type
_entity_poly.pdbx_seq_one_letter_code
_entity_poly.pdbx_strand_id
1 'polypeptide(L)'
;DVDDDTTYSAGTGLTLTGTTFAVDNLLGDVTGPTSATVIANDAVTSAKIADGTITNADIQPGAGIDGSKINPTFVNDVSTTGDFISGGTTLTVPDFVFQKYYNGFSNLDDTYRFKSLKEVEAFVKENNHLPGIRSAYEIKASGKYRLTESSLAQLEKIEELFLHTIEQEKKIEKLQSDNEKLTSEVNNLKAEMEKIKALLLEQKQN
;
A
#
# COMPACT_ATOMS: atom_id res chain seq x y z
N ASP A 1 -23.74 78.33 39.45
CA ASP A 1 -23.15 77.08 38.98
C ASP A 1 -22.72 76.33 40.22
N VAL A 2 -23.33 75.18 40.48
CA VAL A 2 -23.11 74.43 41.74
C VAL A 2 -22.31 73.21 41.36
N ASP A 3 -21.04 73.45 41.02
CA ASP A 3 -20.05 72.39 41.00
C ASP A 3 -19.76 72.03 42.46
N ASP A 4 -20.02 70.79 42.85
CA ASP A 4 -19.84 70.31 44.23
C ASP A 4 -18.49 69.61 44.43
N ASP A 5 -17.57 69.75 43.47
CA ASP A 5 -16.24 69.11 43.45
C ASP A 5 -16.32 67.59 43.66
N THR A 6 -17.46 66.95 43.32
CA THR A 6 -17.63 65.51 43.49
C THR A 6 -16.65 64.74 42.61
N THR A 7 -15.71 64.05 43.26
CA THR A 7 -14.74 63.21 42.59
C THR A 7 -15.38 61.87 42.24
N TYR A 8 -15.51 61.59 40.95
CA TYR A 8 -15.96 60.29 40.45
C TYR A 8 -14.77 59.35 40.28
N SER A 9 -14.91 58.10 40.73
CA SER A 9 -13.98 57.03 40.41
C SER A 9 -14.60 56.10 39.37
N ALA A 10 -13.83 55.72 38.35
CA ALA A 10 -14.28 54.71 37.41
C ALA A 10 -14.38 53.33 38.10
N GLY A 11 -15.45 52.58 37.79
CA GLY A 11 -15.59 51.19 38.20
C GLY A 11 -14.71 50.25 37.37
N THR A 12 -14.64 48.97 37.75
CA THR A 12 -13.86 47.96 37.01
C THR A 12 -14.22 47.93 35.53
N GLY A 13 -13.21 48.04 34.65
CA GLY A 13 -13.40 48.04 33.19
C GLY A 13 -13.65 49.41 32.58
N LEU A 14 -13.59 50.49 33.38
CA LEU A 14 -13.63 51.87 32.91
C LEU A 14 -12.40 52.62 33.40
N THR A 15 -11.88 53.48 32.53
CA THR A 15 -10.81 54.42 32.84
C THR A 15 -11.35 55.84 32.76
N LEU A 16 -11.14 56.64 33.81
CA LEU A 16 -11.46 58.07 33.82
C LEU A 16 -10.15 58.86 33.79
N THR A 17 -9.90 59.55 32.66
CA THR A 17 -8.75 60.44 32.50
C THR A 17 -9.25 61.86 32.31
N GLY A 18 -9.07 62.73 33.31
CA GLY A 18 -9.70 64.05 33.34
C GLY A 18 -11.21 63.93 33.37
N THR A 19 -11.89 64.45 32.35
CA THR A 19 -13.36 64.40 32.19
C THR A 19 -13.85 63.33 31.20
N THR A 20 -12.95 62.48 30.70
CA THR A 20 -13.28 61.48 29.68
C THR A 20 -13.35 60.08 30.29
N PHE A 21 -14.49 59.42 30.14
CA PHE A 21 -14.63 57.98 30.39
C PHE A 21 -14.25 57.19 29.14
N ALA A 22 -13.37 56.22 29.31
CA ALA A 22 -13.04 55.20 28.32
C ALA A 22 -13.37 53.81 28.89
N VAL A 23 -13.60 52.86 27.99
CA VAL A 23 -13.76 51.46 28.37
C VAL A 23 -12.41 50.77 28.26
N ASP A 24 -12.05 50.01 29.29
CA ASP A 24 -10.81 49.25 29.28
C ASP A 24 -10.87 48.16 28.22
N ASN A 25 -9.75 47.93 27.53
CA ASN A 25 -9.65 46.81 26.60
C ASN A 25 -9.83 45.50 27.37
N LEU A 26 -10.48 44.51 26.73
CA LEU A 26 -10.44 43.15 27.24
C LEU A 26 -8.96 42.71 27.23
N LEU A 27 -8.48 42.20 28.37
CA LEU A 27 -7.12 41.68 28.50
C LEU A 27 -7.12 40.18 28.14
N GLY A 28 -6.04 39.70 27.52
CA GLY A 28 -5.86 38.29 27.16
C GLY A 28 -6.12 37.99 25.69
N ASP A 29 -6.89 36.94 25.40
CA ASP A 29 -7.09 36.40 24.05
C ASP A 29 -8.03 37.23 23.18
N VAL A 30 -8.81 38.09 23.81
CA VAL A 30 -9.60 39.11 23.14
C VAL A 30 -8.78 40.39 23.14
N THR A 31 -8.59 40.98 21.97
CA THR A 31 -8.01 42.31 21.82
C THR A 31 -9.05 43.26 21.23
N GLY A 32 -9.25 44.41 21.85
CA GLY A 32 -10.15 45.44 21.36
C GLY A 32 -11.02 46.09 22.44
N PRO A 33 -11.78 47.14 22.08
CA PRO A 33 -12.78 47.74 22.97
C PRO A 33 -13.90 46.73 23.26
N THR A 34 -14.66 46.90 24.34
CA THR A 34 -15.81 46.03 24.70
C THR A 34 -16.90 45.95 23.63
N SER A 35 -16.89 46.85 22.65
CA SER A 35 -17.80 46.85 21.50
C SER A 35 -17.31 45.99 20.32
N ALA A 36 -16.06 45.53 20.31
CA ALA A 36 -15.48 44.68 19.27
C ALA A 36 -14.63 43.57 19.89
N THR A 37 -15.23 42.40 20.09
CA THR A 37 -14.54 41.20 20.58
C THR A 37 -13.86 40.49 19.41
N VAL A 38 -12.62 40.88 19.09
CA VAL A 38 -11.79 40.15 18.12
C VAL A 38 -10.79 39.30 18.89
N ILE A 39 -10.71 38.02 18.53
CA ILE A 39 -9.65 37.13 19.04
C ILE A 39 -8.36 37.48 18.32
N ALA A 40 -7.27 37.69 19.06
CA ALA A 40 -5.99 37.99 18.45
C ALA A 40 -5.51 36.83 17.55
N ASN A 41 -4.71 37.15 16.52
CA ASN A 41 -4.09 36.14 15.68
C ASN A 41 -3.31 35.14 16.54
N ASP A 42 -3.43 33.86 16.22
CA ASP A 42 -2.77 32.75 16.91
C ASP A 42 -3.11 32.63 18.42
N ALA A 43 -4.09 33.39 18.93
CA ALA A 43 -4.43 33.36 20.34
C ALA A 43 -5.00 32.02 20.78
N VAL A 44 -5.72 31.31 19.90
CA VAL A 44 -6.23 29.95 20.18
C VAL A 44 -5.13 28.93 19.86
N THR A 45 -4.40 28.53 20.90
CA THR A 45 -3.40 27.46 20.82
C THR A 45 -4.00 26.12 21.25
N SER A 46 -3.30 25.01 20.97
CA SER A 46 -3.74 23.67 21.40
C SER A 46 -3.98 23.58 22.91
N ALA A 47 -3.24 24.33 23.74
CA ALA A 47 -3.43 24.34 25.20
C ALA A 47 -4.79 24.93 25.64
N LYS A 48 -5.44 25.69 24.76
CA LYS A 48 -6.76 26.31 25.00
C LYS A 48 -7.90 25.51 24.39
N ILE A 49 -7.58 24.47 23.62
CA ILE A 49 -8.55 23.53 23.07
C ILE A 49 -8.53 22.30 23.96
N ALA A 50 -9.62 22.06 24.68
CA ALA A 50 -9.72 20.88 25.52
C ALA A 50 -9.79 19.61 24.67
N ASP A 51 -9.16 18.52 25.16
CA ASP A 51 -9.16 17.25 24.45
C ASP A 51 -10.58 16.73 24.25
N GLY A 52 -10.89 16.32 23.02
CA GLY A 52 -12.19 15.76 22.65
C GLY A 52 -13.32 16.77 22.46
N THR A 53 -13.09 18.09 22.58
CA THR A 53 -14.15 19.08 22.38
C THR A 53 -14.36 19.48 20.93
N ILE A 54 -13.39 19.23 20.05
CA ILE A 54 -13.57 19.45 18.61
C ILE A 54 -14.29 18.24 18.03
N THR A 55 -15.53 18.46 17.62
CA THR A 55 -16.41 17.47 17.02
C THR A 55 -16.59 17.74 15.52
N ASN A 56 -17.25 16.82 14.82
CA ASN A 56 -17.60 17.04 13.42
C ASN A 56 -18.49 18.28 13.20
N ALA A 57 -19.29 18.69 14.19
CA ALA A 57 -20.13 19.89 14.08
C ALA A 57 -19.30 21.18 14.07
N ASP A 58 -18.09 21.14 14.64
CA ASP A 58 -17.17 22.28 14.72
C ASP A 58 -16.33 22.45 13.44
N ILE A 59 -16.28 21.42 12.58
CA ILE A 59 -15.51 21.44 11.33
C ILE A 59 -16.46 21.49 10.14
N GLN A 60 -16.44 22.62 9.42
CA GLN A 60 -17.29 22.78 8.24
C GLN A 60 -16.97 21.72 7.16
N PRO A 61 -17.99 21.20 6.45
CA PRO A 61 -17.77 20.36 5.28
C PRO A 61 -16.89 21.09 4.25
N GLY A 62 -15.81 20.45 3.82
CA GLY A 62 -14.85 21.05 2.88
C GLY A 62 -13.80 21.97 3.52
N ALA A 63 -13.67 21.98 4.85
CA ALA A 63 -12.53 22.61 5.52
C ALA A 63 -11.21 22.09 4.92
N GLY A 64 -10.34 22.99 4.48
CA GLY A 64 -9.01 22.67 3.92
C GLY A 64 -8.00 22.32 5.01
N ILE A 65 -8.28 21.27 5.78
CA ILE A 65 -7.36 20.76 6.82
C ILE A 65 -6.25 19.97 6.15
N ASP A 66 -5.01 20.40 6.35
CA ASP A 66 -3.84 19.67 5.86
C ASP A 66 -3.77 18.29 6.52
N GLY A 67 -3.81 17.24 5.70
CA GLY A 67 -3.73 15.84 6.14
C GLY A 67 -2.49 15.54 6.98
N SER A 68 -1.37 16.27 6.77
CA SER A 68 -0.15 16.10 7.56
C SER A 68 -0.29 16.59 9.02
N LYS A 69 -1.33 17.35 9.32
CA LYS A 69 -1.64 17.90 10.65
C LYS A 69 -2.59 17.03 11.46
N ILE A 70 -3.13 15.97 10.85
CA ILE A 70 -4.07 15.05 11.49
C ILE A 70 -3.47 13.64 11.53
N ASN A 71 -3.67 12.93 12.64
CA ASN A 71 -3.34 11.50 12.78
C ASN A 71 -4.63 10.71 12.98
N PRO A 72 -5.42 10.51 11.90
CA PRO A 72 -6.77 9.98 12.02
C PRO A 72 -6.75 8.49 12.38
N THR A 73 -7.67 8.09 13.26
CA THR A 73 -8.10 6.69 13.38
C THR A 73 -9.42 6.55 12.62
N PHE A 74 -9.37 5.94 11.44
CA PHE A 74 -10.57 5.70 10.63
C PHE A 74 -11.34 4.49 11.18
N VAL A 75 -12.62 4.70 11.52
CA VAL A 75 -13.54 3.64 11.98
C VAL A 75 -14.43 3.09 10.88
N ASN A 76 -14.42 3.73 9.70
CA ASN A 76 -15.15 3.35 8.50
C ASN A 76 -14.18 3.36 7.30
N ASP A 77 -14.72 3.11 6.11
CA ASP A 77 -13.98 3.12 4.85
C ASP A 77 -13.25 4.46 4.62
N VAL A 78 -12.07 4.36 4.01
CA VAL A 78 -11.24 5.50 3.61
C VAL A 78 -11.46 5.78 2.12
N SER A 79 -11.85 7.01 1.78
CA SER A 79 -11.94 7.51 0.41
C SER A 79 -11.07 8.76 0.26
N THR A 80 -10.27 8.82 -0.81
CA THR A 80 -9.36 9.92 -1.12
C THR A 80 -9.45 10.27 -2.60
N THR A 81 -9.19 11.53 -2.94
CA THR A 81 -9.15 12.02 -4.33
C THR A 81 -7.79 11.84 -5.01
N GLY A 82 -6.75 11.51 -4.24
CA GLY A 82 -5.40 11.27 -4.73
C GLY A 82 -4.95 9.82 -4.57
N ASP A 83 -3.69 9.55 -4.92
CA ASP A 83 -3.10 8.22 -4.81
C ASP A 83 -2.85 7.81 -3.36
N PHE A 84 -2.98 6.52 -3.08
CA PHE A 84 -2.56 5.94 -1.80
C PHE A 84 -1.07 5.58 -1.86
N ILE A 85 -0.23 6.40 -1.23
CA ILE A 85 1.22 6.20 -1.16
C ILE A 85 1.59 5.72 0.25
N SER A 86 2.17 4.52 0.36
CA SER A 86 2.71 4.04 1.63
C SER A 86 4.06 4.72 1.92
N GLY A 87 4.04 5.75 2.76
CA GLY A 87 5.25 6.46 3.18
C GLY A 87 5.92 5.75 4.36
N GLY A 88 7.18 5.31 4.21
CA GLY A 88 8.01 4.93 5.37
C GLY A 88 8.84 3.64 5.26
N THR A 89 8.86 2.95 4.12
CA THR A 89 9.76 1.80 3.94
C THR A 89 10.44 1.88 2.58
N THR A 90 11.75 1.61 2.54
CA THR A 90 12.37 1.08 1.32
C THR A 90 11.57 -0.17 0.96
N LEU A 91 10.69 -0.07 -0.04
CA LEU A 91 9.92 -1.21 -0.50
C LEU A 91 10.89 -2.11 -1.25
N THR A 92 11.14 -3.29 -0.72
CA THR A 92 11.85 -4.32 -1.49
C THR A 92 10.87 -4.83 -2.55
N VAL A 93 11.01 -4.29 -3.76
CA VAL A 93 10.23 -4.75 -4.91
C VAL A 93 10.77 -6.13 -5.34
N PRO A 94 9.91 -7.09 -5.72
CA PRO A 94 10.31 -8.48 -5.94
C PRO A 94 11.22 -8.79 -7.12
N ASP A 95 11.73 -7.80 -7.86
CA ASP A 95 12.72 -7.97 -8.94
C ASP A 95 13.92 -8.87 -8.57
N PHE A 96 14.20 -9.08 -7.27
CA PHE A 96 15.14 -10.09 -6.79
C PHE A 96 14.84 -11.52 -7.30
N VAL A 97 13.58 -11.85 -7.59
CA VAL A 97 13.14 -13.15 -8.10
C VAL A 97 13.82 -13.44 -9.43
N PHE A 98 13.67 -12.52 -10.39
CA PHE A 98 14.30 -12.65 -11.69
C PHE A 98 15.83 -12.51 -11.62
N GLN A 99 16.35 -11.57 -10.82
CA GLN A 99 17.80 -11.42 -10.64
C GLN A 99 18.44 -12.72 -10.15
N LYS A 100 17.88 -13.32 -9.09
CA LYS A 100 18.39 -14.58 -8.55
C LYS A 100 18.32 -15.71 -9.58
N TYR A 101 17.22 -15.80 -10.32
CA TYR A 101 17.04 -16.86 -11.31
C TYR A 101 18.01 -16.76 -12.48
N TYR A 102 18.16 -15.57 -13.08
CA TYR A 102 18.99 -15.40 -14.29
C TYR A 102 20.47 -15.11 -13.99
N ASN A 103 20.78 -14.40 -12.91
CA ASN A 103 22.15 -13.99 -12.57
C ASN A 103 22.79 -14.88 -11.51
N GLY A 104 22.01 -15.71 -10.80
CA GLY A 104 22.47 -16.52 -9.67
C GLY A 104 22.60 -15.74 -8.34
N PHE A 105 22.47 -14.42 -8.37
CA PHE A 105 22.50 -13.54 -7.20
C PHE A 105 21.49 -12.39 -7.37
N SER A 106 21.11 -11.76 -6.26
CA SER A 106 20.37 -10.49 -6.27
C SER A 106 20.99 -9.54 -5.24
N ASN A 107 21.12 -8.27 -5.60
CA ASN A 107 21.55 -7.21 -4.69
C ASN A 107 20.38 -6.62 -3.87
N LEU A 108 19.16 -7.07 -4.14
CA LEU A 108 17.95 -6.66 -3.43
C LEU A 108 17.60 -7.67 -2.32
N ASP A 109 17.83 -8.96 -2.57
CA ASP A 109 17.75 -10.03 -1.57
C ASP A 109 18.73 -11.17 -1.91
N ASP A 110 19.83 -11.27 -1.17
CA ASP A 110 20.84 -12.31 -1.39
C ASP A 110 20.41 -13.69 -0.86
N THR A 111 19.49 -13.70 0.11
CA THR A 111 18.93 -14.89 0.75
C THR A 111 17.81 -15.55 -0.05
N TYR A 112 17.19 -14.81 -0.98
CA TYR A 112 16.10 -15.34 -1.80
C TYR A 112 16.51 -16.61 -2.55
N ARG A 113 15.58 -17.56 -2.60
CA ARG A 113 15.74 -18.83 -3.31
C ARG A 113 14.45 -19.17 -4.05
N PHE A 114 14.56 -19.26 -5.37
CA PHE A 114 13.50 -19.79 -6.22
C PHE A 114 13.20 -21.25 -5.86
N LYS A 115 11.95 -21.54 -5.50
CA LYS A 115 11.49 -22.88 -5.11
C LYS A 115 11.02 -23.63 -6.34
N SER A 116 11.25 -24.93 -6.40
CA SER A 116 10.65 -25.78 -7.43
C SER A 116 9.15 -25.98 -7.18
N LEU A 117 8.37 -26.23 -8.24
CA LEU A 117 6.93 -26.56 -8.11
C LEU A 117 6.67 -27.74 -7.16
N LYS A 118 7.60 -28.70 -7.07
CA LYS A 118 7.51 -29.82 -6.12
C LYS A 118 7.60 -29.36 -4.67
N GLU A 119 8.50 -28.43 -4.36
CA GLU A 119 8.61 -27.84 -3.02
C GLU A 119 7.41 -26.96 -2.70
N VAL A 120 6.91 -26.19 -3.68
CA VAL A 120 5.71 -25.37 -3.52
C VAL A 120 4.49 -26.26 -3.25
N GLU A 121 4.30 -27.33 -4.01
CA GLU A 121 3.20 -28.29 -3.80
C GLU A 121 3.26 -28.92 -2.41
N ALA A 122 4.44 -29.35 -1.96
CA ALA A 122 4.61 -29.91 -0.63
C ALA A 122 4.22 -28.90 0.46
N PHE A 123 4.63 -27.64 0.32
CA PHE A 123 4.24 -26.59 1.26
C PHE A 123 2.74 -26.33 1.26
N VAL A 124 2.11 -26.22 0.08
CA VAL A 124 0.67 -25.95 -0.05
C VAL A 124 -0.17 -27.08 0.52
N LYS A 125 0.23 -28.35 0.32
CA LYS A 125 -0.46 -29.50 0.91
C LYS A 125 -0.46 -29.48 2.44
N GLU A 126 0.64 -29.04 3.03
CA GLU A 126 0.79 -28.95 4.49
C GLU A 126 0.08 -27.72 5.07
N ASN A 127 0.20 -26.56 4.42
CA ASN A 127 -0.16 -25.27 5.01
C ASN A 127 -1.45 -24.65 4.45
N ASN A 128 -1.98 -25.15 3.32
CA ASN A 128 -3.18 -24.63 2.63
C ASN A 128 -3.07 -23.16 2.19
N HIS A 129 -1.86 -22.62 2.08
CA HIS A 129 -1.56 -21.32 1.47
C HIS A 129 -0.20 -21.36 0.78
N LEU A 130 0.10 -20.34 -0.03
CA LEU A 130 1.37 -20.24 -0.74
C LEU A 130 2.52 -19.84 0.20
N PRO A 131 3.76 -20.31 -0.05
CA PRO A 131 4.94 -19.82 0.65
C PRO A 131 5.09 -18.30 0.52
N GLY A 132 5.34 -17.61 1.63
CA GLY A 132 5.50 -16.14 1.66
C GLY A 132 4.18 -15.35 1.68
N ILE A 133 3.03 -16.00 1.51
CA ILE A 133 1.70 -15.40 1.71
C ILE A 133 1.20 -15.75 3.10
N ARG A 134 0.71 -14.75 3.84
CA ARG A 134 0.13 -14.99 5.18
C ARG A 134 -1.13 -15.84 5.08
N SER A 135 -1.26 -16.79 5.99
CA SER A 135 -2.48 -17.57 6.15
C SER A 135 -3.63 -16.73 6.67
N ALA A 136 -4.85 -17.19 6.41
CA ALA A 136 -6.05 -16.60 7.00
C ALA A 136 -6.03 -16.63 8.55
N TYR A 137 -5.38 -17.66 9.12
CA TYR A 137 -5.22 -17.77 10.58
C TYR A 137 -4.32 -16.66 11.14
N GLU A 138 -3.18 -16.38 10.50
CA GLU A 138 -2.26 -15.32 10.92
C GLU A 138 -2.89 -13.92 10.81
N ILE A 139 -3.66 -13.68 9.74
CA ILE A 139 -4.39 -12.42 9.57
C ILE A 139 -5.45 -12.27 10.67
N LYS A 140 -6.19 -13.33 10.98
CA LYS A 140 -7.20 -13.31 12.04
C LYS A 140 -6.57 -13.11 13.43
N ALA A 141 -5.45 -13.76 13.70
CA ALA A 141 -4.74 -13.65 14.98
C ALA A 141 -4.13 -12.26 15.20
N SER A 142 -3.56 -11.66 14.16
CA SER A 142 -2.99 -10.31 14.22
C SER A 142 -4.05 -9.20 14.21
N GLY A 143 -5.26 -9.49 13.71
CA GLY A 143 -6.34 -8.53 13.52
C GLY A 143 -6.00 -7.44 12.49
N LYS A 144 -4.94 -7.61 11.70
CA LYS A 144 -4.38 -6.59 10.81
C LYS A 144 -4.05 -7.16 9.44
N TYR A 145 -4.57 -6.52 8.40
CA TYR A 145 -4.20 -6.80 7.01
C TYR A 145 -3.33 -5.66 6.48
N ARG A 146 -2.04 -5.93 6.22
CA ARG A 146 -1.11 -4.92 5.72
C ARG A 146 -1.12 -4.93 4.20
N LEU A 147 -1.90 -4.03 3.59
CA LEU A 147 -2.12 -4.00 2.14
C LEU A 147 -0.82 -3.95 1.32
N THR A 148 0.12 -3.06 1.68
CA THR A 148 1.39 -2.91 0.96
C THR A 148 2.23 -4.18 1.00
N GLU A 149 2.36 -4.81 2.17
CA GLU A 149 3.12 -6.07 2.30
C GLU A 149 2.45 -7.20 1.51
N SER A 150 1.12 -7.33 1.61
CA SER A 150 0.38 -8.32 0.83
C SER A 150 0.50 -8.07 -0.67
N SER A 151 0.53 -6.82 -1.12
CA SER A 151 0.70 -6.47 -2.54
C SER A 151 2.09 -6.87 -3.06
N LEU A 152 3.14 -6.64 -2.27
CA LEU A 152 4.50 -7.04 -2.62
C LEU A 152 4.64 -8.57 -2.65
N ALA A 153 4.10 -9.26 -1.64
CA ALA A 153 4.14 -10.72 -1.59
C ALA A 153 3.37 -11.36 -2.75
N GLN A 154 2.26 -10.76 -3.19
CA GLN A 154 1.54 -11.16 -4.40
C GLN A 154 2.38 -10.97 -5.66
N LEU A 155 3.07 -9.83 -5.79
CA LEU A 155 3.96 -9.58 -6.92
C LEU A 155 5.11 -10.60 -6.98
N GLU A 156 5.71 -10.94 -5.83
CA GLU A 156 6.72 -12.02 -5.74
C GLU A 156 6.17 -13.35 -6.28
N LYS A 157 4.95 -13.73 -5.89
CA LYS A 157 4.33 -14.98 -6.39
C LYS A 157 4.01 -14.91 -7.87
N ILE A 158 3.65 -13.74 -8.40
CA ILE A 158 3.43 -13.53 -9.84
C ILE A 158 4.74 -13.73 -10.61
N GLU A 159 5.85 -13.15 -10.14
CA GLU A 159 7.16 -13.33 -10.78
C GLU A 159 7.62 -14.79 -10.75
N GLU A 160 7.44 -15.48 -9.62
CA GLU A 160 7.70 -16.93 -9.51
C GLU A 160 6.85 -17.74 -10.48
N LEU A 161 5.56 -17.42 -10.61
CA LEU A 161 4.66 -18.09 -11.54
C LEU A 161 5.13 -17.90 -12.99
N PHE A 162 5.52 -16.68 -13.38
CA PHE A 162 6.05 -16.41 -14.72
C PHE A 162 7.31 -17.23 -15.01
N LEU A 163 8.23 -17.35 -14.05
CA LEU A 163 9.41 -18.21 -14.21
C LEU A 163 9.03 -19.67 -14.44
N HIS A 164 8.12 -20.22 -13.63
CA HIS A 164 7.63 -21.58 -13.83
C HIS A 164 6.92 -21.76 -15.16
N THR A 165 6.13 -20.79 -15.62
CA THR A 165 5.50 -20.82 -16.94
C THR A 165 6.53 -20.81 -18.07
N ILE A 166 7.60 -20.01 -17.97
CA ILE A 166 8.70 -20.01 -18.94
C ILE A 166 9.43 -21.36 -18.95
N GLU A 167 9.68 -21.96 -17.79
CA GLU A 167 10.27 -23.31 -17.70
C GLU A 167 9.37 -24.37 -18.35
N GLN A 168 8.05 -24.27 -18.14
CA GLN A 168 7.06 -25.17 -18.73
C GLN A 168 7.01 -25.01 -20.26
N GLU A 169 7.02 -23.78 -20.78
CA GLU A 169 7.01 -23.52 -22.22
C GLU A 169 8.23 -24.14 -22.91
N LYS A 170 9.43 -23.94 -22.35
CA LYS A 170 10.67 -24.57 -22.86
C LYS A 170 10.58 -26.09 -22.88
N LYS A 171 9.92 -26.69 -21.87
CA LYS A 171 9.70 -28.14 -21.82
C LYS A 171 8.70 -28.58 -22.89
N ILE A 172 7.65 -27.81 -23.14
CA ILE A 172 6.66 -28.08 -24.19
C ILE A 172 7.31 -28.02 -25.57
N GLU A 173 8.07 -26.96 -25.88
CA GLU A 173 8.81 -26.84 -27.14
C GLU A 173 9.77 -28.02 -27.36
N LYS A 174 10.47 -28.43 -26.29
CA LYS A 174 11.36 -29.59 -26.35
C LYS A 174 10.61 -30.88 -26.64
N LEU A 175 9.49 -31.13 -25.96
CA LEU A 175 8.65 -32.30 -26.20
C LEU A 175 8.05 -32.32 -27.60
N GLN A 176 7.67 -31.15 -28.15
CA GLN A 176 7.19 -31.04 -29.53
C GLN A 176 8.30 -31.39 -30.52
N SER A 177 9.49 -30.82 -30.35
CA SER A 177 10.64 -31.14 -31.21
C SER A 177 11.02 -32.62 -31.17
N ASP A 178 11.00 -33.24 -29.98
CA ASP A 178 11.29 -34.66 -29.84
C ASP A 178 10.20 -35.53 -30.48
N ASN A 179 8.92 -35.15 -30.38
CA ASN A 179 7.81 -35.81 -31.08
C ASN A 179 7.92 -35.72 -32.60
N GLU A 180 8.32 -34.57 -33.15
CA GLU A 180 8.55 -34.41 -34.59
C GLU A 180 9.65 -35.35 -35.11
N LYS A 181 10.76 -35.45 -34.36
CA LYS A 181 11.85 -36.37 -34.68
C LYS A 181 11.41 -37.82 -34.66
N LEU A 182 10.73 -38.24 -33.59
CA LEU A 182 10.19 -39.59 -33.47
C LEU A 182 9.21 -39.91 -34.60
N THR A 183 8.37 -38.94 -34.98
CA THR A 183 7.44 -39.10 -36.11
C THR A 183 8.19 -39.28 -37.43
N SER A 184 9.26 -38.53 -37.66
CA SER A 184 10.12 -38.68 -38.84
C SER A 184 10.80 -40.05 -38.89
N GLU A 185 11.38 -40.51 -37.77
CA GLU A 185 12.00 -41.83 -37.66
C GLU A 185 10.99 -42.96 -37.93
N VAL A 186 9.80 -42.88 -37.34
CA VAL A 186 8.72 -43.85 -37.57
C VAL A 186 8.33 -43.90 -39.05
N ASN A 187 8.23 -42.76 -39.73
CA ASN A 187 7.90 -42.71 -41.15
C ASN A 187 9.01 -43.30 -42.03
N ASN A 188 10.28 -43.02 -41.70
CA ASN A 188 11.43 -43.59 -42.41
C ASN A 188 11.46 -45.12 -42.27
N LEU A 189 11.31 -45.63 -41.05
CA LEU A 189 11.26 -47.08 -40.79
C LEU A 189 10.10 -47.74 -41.53
N LYS A 190 8.91 -47.12 -41.56
CA LYS A 190 7.77 -47.61 -42.35
C LYS A 190 8.11 -47.71 -43.84
N ALA A 191 8.76 -46.70 -44.40
CA ALA A 191 9.17 -46.71 -45.81
C ALA A 191 10.21 -47.81 -46.10
N GLU A 192 11.17 -48.03 -45.20
CA GLU A 192 12.13 -49.13 -45.31
C GLU A 192 11.46 -50.50 -45.23
N MET A 193 10.50 -50.69 -44.33
CA MET A 193 9.72 -51.94 -44.25
C MET A 193 8.95 -52.23 -45.54
N GLU A 194 8.33 -51.22 -46.16
CA GLU A 194 7.61 -51.41 -47.43
C GLU A 194 8.56 -51.80 -48.57
N LYS A 195 9.77 -51.20 -48.63
CA LYS A 195 10.80 -51.62 -49.60
C LYS A 195 11.24 -53.07 -49.39
N ILE A 196 11.48 -53.47 -48.15
CA ILE A 196 11.85 -54.86 -47.81
C ILE A 196 10.73 -55.82 -48.22
N LYS A 197 9.48 -55.47 -47.94
CA LYS A 197 8.31 -56.28 -48.30
C LYS A 197 8.19 -56.45 -49.82
N ALA A 198 8.43 -55.40 -50.59
CA ALA A 198 8.44 -55.46 -52.06
C ALA A 198 9.54 -56.42 -52.58
N LEU A 199 10.77 -56.29 -52.07
CA LEU A 199 11.88 -57.18 -52.45
C LEU A 199 11.61 -58.65 -52.12
N LEU A 200 10.99 -58.93 -50.98
CA LEU A 200 10.61 -60.30 -50.59
C LEU A 200 9.51 -60.90 -51.50
N LEU A 201 8.62 -60.07 -52.04
CA LEU A 201 7.59 -60.53 -52.98
C LEU A 201 8.20 -60.87 -54.33
N GLU A 202 9.13 -60.06 -54.84
CA GLU A 202 9.87 -60.34 -56.09
C GLU A 202 10.67 -61.65 -55.99
N GLN A 203 11.34 -61.88 -54.86
CA GLN A 203 12.11 -63.12 -54.65
C GLN A 203 11.24 -64.39 -54.59
N LYS A 204 9.95 -64.29 -54.25
CA LYS A 204 9.03 -65.44 -54.24
C LYS A 204 8.46 -65.80 -55.62
N GLN A 205 8.61 -64.91 -56.60
CA GLN A 205 8.09 -65.11 -57.96
C GLN A 205 9.13 -65.73 -58.91
N ASN A 206 10.40 -65.78 -58.51
CA ASN A 206 11.50 -66.44 -59.20
C ASN A 206 11.82 -67.80 -58.55
#